data_AF-A0A087TQ63-F1
#
_entry.id   AF-A0A087TQ63-F1
#
_cell.length_a   1.000
_cell.length_b   1.000
_cell.length_c   1.000
_cell.angle_alpha   90.00
_cell.angle_beta   90.00
_cell.angle_gamma   90.00
#
_symmetry.space_group_name_H-M   'P 1'
#
loop_
_entity.id
_entity.type
_entity.pdbx_description
1 polymer ?
#
loop_
_entity_poly.entity_id
_entity_poly.type
_entity_poly.pdbx_seq_one_letter_code
_entity_poly.pdbx_strand_id
1 'polypeptide(L)'
;MPIDLQIIDVTEPGRDEDLAFMQEEAKKHNKKMQLPPQIFNDDVYCGDYADFEVANDDDDIMRFLKLETGPTKSELLNNTAPDSGLITQNGISGHENGEIKENAEPLGEHESNDTA
;
A
#
# COMPACT_ATOMS: atom_id res chain seq x y z
N MET A 1 10.40 1.08 -21.85
CA MET A 1 9.30 1.98 -22.24
C MET A 1 9.54 3.29 -21.49
N PRO A 2 9.70 4.44 -22.16
CA PRO A 2 9.74 5.72 -21.45
C PRO A 2 8.36 6.01 -20.83
N ILE A 3 8.35 6.60 -19.64
CA ILE A 3 7.13 7.03 -18.95
C ILE A 3 7.02 8.54 -19.14
N ASP A 4 5.85 9.00 -19.59
CA ASP A 4 5.56 10.43 -19.68
C ASP A 4 5.31 10.97 -18.27
N LEU A 5 6.03 12.05 -17.91
CA LEU A 5 6.01 12.63 -16.58
C LEU A 5 5.69 14.12 -16.66
N GLN A 6 4.75 14.56 -15.83
CA GLN A 6 4.49 15.97 -15.56
C GLN A 6 4.85 16.28 -14.10
N ILE A 7 5.66 17.31 -13.89
CA ILE A 7 5.98 17.83 -12.54
C ILE A 7 5.05 19.01 -12.28
N ILE A 8 4.32 18.95 -11.18
CA ILE A 8 3.45 20.03 -10.70
C ILE A 8 4.05 20.56 -9.40
N ASP A 9 4.48 21.82 -9.41
CA ASP A 9 4.90 22.51 -8.19
C ASP A 9 3.66 23.11 -7.50
N VAL A 10 3.16 22.39 -6.49
CA VAL A 10 2.01 22.81 -5.68
C VAL A 10 2.31 24.00 -4.77
N THR A 11 3.57 24.46 -4.70
CA THR A 11 3.97 25.64 -3.92
C THR A 11 3.98 26.92 -4.74
N GLU A 12 3.83 26.82 -6.07
CA GLU A 12 3.73 27.98 -6.94
C GLU A 12 2.43 28.78 -6.68
N PRO A 13 2.49 30.12 -6.64
CA PRO A 13 1.29 30.94 -6.53
C PRO A 13 0.30 30.66 -7.68
N GLY A 14 -0.97 30.44 -7.34
CA GLY A 14 -2.02 30.14 -8.32
C GLY A 14 -2.20 28.65 -8.64
N ARG A 15 -1.49 27.75 -7.93
CA ARG A 15 -1.65 26.29 -7.98
C ARG A 15 -2.44 25.74 -6.77
N ASP A 16 -3.27 26.58 -6.15
CA ASP A 16 -4.02 26.21 -4.93
C ASP A 16 -4.97 25.02 -5.16
N GLU A 17 -5.51 24.87 -6.38
CA GLU A 17 -6.35 23.73 -6.77
C GLU A 17 -5.56 22.42 -6.80
N ASP A 18 -4.34 22.43 -7.34
CA ASP A 18 -3.46 21.26 -7.37
C ASP A 18 -3.02 20.85 -5.96
N LEU A 19 -2.72 21.84 -5.11
CA LEU A 19 -2.41 21.59 -3.69
C LEU A 19 -3.61 20.96 -2.96
N ALA A 20 -4.82 21.49 -3.17
CA ALA A 20 -6.04 20.96 -2.56
C ALA A 20 -6.32 19.53 -3.05
N PHE A 21 -6.26 19.31 -4.36
CA PHE A 21 -6.42 17.99 -4.98
C PHE A 21 -5.43 16.96 -4.40
N MET A 22 -4.14 17.32 -4.37
CA MET A 22 -3.09 16.48 -3.81
C MET A 22 -3.41 16.07 -2.36
N GLN A 23 -3.80 17.03 -1.53
CA GLN A 23 -4.11 16.77 -0.12
C GLN A 23 -5.39 15.94 0.06
N GLU A 24 -6.45 16.20 -0.72
CA GLU A 24 -7.72 15.49 -0.62
C GLU A 24 -7.60 14.01 -1.02
N GLU A 25 -6.93 13.73 -2.14
CA GLU A 25 -6.75 12.35 -2.60
C GLU A 25 -5.83 11.53 -1.68
N ALA A 26 -4.72 12.11 -1.23
CA ALA A 26 -3.81 11.42 -0.33
C ALA A 26 -4.43 11.19 1.08
N LYS A 27 -5.32 12.09 1.55
CA LYS A 27 -6.10 11.86 2.79
C LYS A 27 -6.99 10.63 2.73
N LYS A 28 -7.58 10.32 1.57
CA LYS A 28 -8.41 9.12 1.37
C LYS A 28 -7.62 7.82 1.59
N HIS A 29 -6.29 7.89 1.53
CA HIS A 29 -5.37 6.77 1.71
C HIS A 29 -4.65 6.80 3.07
N ASN A 30 -5.26 7.46 4.08
CA ASN A 30 -4.75 7.57 5.45
C ASN A 30 -3.40 8.31 5.60
N LYS A 31 -2.93 9.03 4.57
CA LYS A 31 -1.78 9.92 4.68
C LYS A 31 -2.29 11.24 5.28
N LYS A 32 -1.99 11.56 6.54
CA LYS A 32 -2.58 12.74 7.26
C LYS A 32 -1.83 14.06 7.06
N MET A 33 -0.53 14.03 6.73
CA MET A 33 0.30 15.19 6.40
C MET A 33 1.11 14.88 5.14
N GLN A 34 0.51 15.18 4.00
CA GLN A 34 0.89 14.71 2.68
C GLN A 34 1.86 15.74 2.12
N LEU A 35 3.16 15.52 2.38
CA LEU A 35 4.21 16.35 1.82
C LEU A 35 4.55 15.84 0.42
N PRO A 36 4.86 16.73 -0.55
CA PRO A 36 5.47 16.31 -1.79
C PRO A 36 6.75 15.47 -1.55
N PRO A 37 7.06 14.51 -2.44
CA PRO A 37 6.32 14.17 -3.65
C PRO A 37 5.07 13.31 -3.37
N GLN A 38 4.02 13.53 -4.16
CA GLN A 38 2.81 12.73 -4.20
C GLN A 38 2.58 12.34 -5.67
N ILE A 39 2.47 11.04 -5.95
CA ILE A 39 2.50 10.51 -7.31
C ILE A 39 1.09 10.12 -7.71
N PHE A 40 0.71 10.55 -8.90
CA PHE A 40 -0.57 10.27 -9.52
C PHE A 40 -0.35 9.75 -10.94
N ASN A 41 -1.26 8.90 -11.38
CA ASN A 41 -1.45 8.58 -12.79
C ASN A 41 -2.74 9.28 -13.24
N ASP A 42 -2.59 10.38 -13.96
CA ASP A 42 -3.66 11.37 -14.21
C ASP A 42 -4.32 11.77 -12.87
N ASP A 43 -5.62 11.49 -12.72
CA ASP A 43 -6.39 11.82 -11.50
C ASP A 43 -6.34 10.72 -10.43
N VAL A 44 -5.56 9.65 -10.65
CA VAL A 44 -5.56 8.46 -9.80
C VAL A 44 -4.32 8.45 -8.89
N TYR A 45 -4.54 8.56 -7.59
CA TYR A 45 -3.45 8.52 -6.59
C TYR A 45 -2.70 7.18 -6.59
N CYS A 46 -1.39 7.21 -6.80
CA CYS A 46 -0.50 6.05 -6.76
C CYS A 46 0.11 5.84 -5.38
N GLY A 47 0.62 6.90 -4.76
CA GLY A 47 1.24 6.86 -3.44
C GLY A 47 2.21 8.01 -3.22
N ASP A 48 2.90 7.98 -2.08
CA ASP A 48 3.95 8.94 -1.74
C ASP A 48 5.35 8.42 -2.10
N TYR A 49 6.38 9.12 -1.62
CA TYR A 49 7.77 8.70 -1.81
C TYR A 49 8.09 7.33 -1.20
N ALA A 50 7.58 7.03 0.00
CA ALA A 50 7.88 5.76 0.67
C ALA A 50 7.24 4.59 -0.07
N ASP A 51 6.01 4.78 -0.57
CA ASP A 51 5.35 3.79 -1.40
C ASP A 51 6.11 3.55 -2.73
N PHE A 52 6.65 4.62 -3.34
CA PHE A 52 7.50 4.52 -4.53
C PHE A 52 8.82 3.80 -4.26
N GLU A 53 9.48 4.07 -3.13
CA GLU A 53 10.72 3.41 -2.73
C GLU A 53 10.53 1.88 -2.62
N VAL A 54 9.47 1.45 -1.94
CA VAL A 54 9.11 0.02 -1.84
C VAL A 54 8.88 -0.58 -3.23
N ALA A 55 8.11 0.10 -4.09
CA ALA A 55 7.84 -0.39 -5.44
C ALA A 55 9.10 -0.45 -6.33
N ASN A 56 10.04 0.48 -6.14
CA ASN A 56 11.33 0.47 -6.82
C ASN A 56 12.18 -0.72 -6.35
N ASP A 57 12.19 -1.01 -5.05
CA ASP A 57 12.96 -2.11 -4.48
C ASP A 57 12.40 -3.49 -4.88
N ASP A 58 11.08 -3.58 -5.07
CA ASP A 58 10.38 -4.81 -5.47
C ASP A 58 10.28 -5.03 -7.00
N ASP A 59 10.89 -4.15 -7.82
CA ASP A 59 10.75 -4.13 -9.29
C ASP A 59 9.29 -3.96 -9.80
N ASP A 60 8.40 -3.38 -8.98
CA ASP A 60 6.95 -3.25 -9.21
C ASP A 60 6.53 -1.79 -9.55
N ILE A 61 7.46 -0.95 -10.04
CA ILE A 61 7.19 0.46 -10.39
C ILE A 61 6.00 0.63 -11.33
N MET A 62 5.88 -0.20 -12.37
CA MET A 62 4.81 -0.06 -13.35
C MET A 62 3.43 -0.36 -12.76
N ARG A 63 3.38 -1.25 -11.75
CA ARG A 63 2.18 -1.54 -10.97
C ARG A 63 1.85 -0.41 -10.01
N PHE A 64 2.84 0.14 -9.32
CA PHE A 64 2.69 1.33 -8.47
C PHE A 64 2.13 2.51 -9.24
N LEU A 65 2.64 2.77 -10.45
CA LEU A 65 2.14 3.79 -11.36
C LEU A 65 0.80 3.43 -12.02
N LYS A 66 0.21 2.26 -11.71
CA LYS A 66 -1.05 1.75 -12.27
C LYS A 66 -1.04 1.63 -13.79
N LEU A 67 0.13 1.40 -14.39
CA LEU A 67 0.30 1.19 -15.82
C LEU A 67 0.20 -0.29 -16.22
N GLU A 68 0.40 -1.20 -15.26
CA GLU A 68 0.24 -2.64 -15.46
C GLU A 68 -1.14 -3.18 -15.02
N THR A 69 -1.78 -3.92 -15.93
CA THR A 69 -3.06 -4.60 -15.69
C THR A 69 -2.91 -6.09 -15.38
N GLY A 70 -1.68 -6.63 -15.34
CA GLY A 70 -1.39 -8.05 -15.12
C GLY A 70 -1.13 -8.41 -13.64
N PRO A 71 -1.11 -9.71 -13.30
CA PRO A 71 -0.77 -10.18 -11.95
C PRO A 71 0.72 -10.01 -11.63
N THR A 72 1.04 -9.73 -10.37
CA THR A 72 2.42 -9.49 -9.91
C THR A 72 3.26 -10.77 -9.92
N LYS A 73 4.59 -10.62 -9.89
CA LYS A 73 5.51 -11.77 -9.73
C LYS A 73 5.23 -12.53 -8.43
N SER A 74 4.93 -11.82 -7.34
CA SER A 74 4.52 -12.40 -6.07
C SER A 74 3.17 -13.15 -6.18
N GLU A 75 2.19 -12.61 -6.90
CA GLU A 75 0.91 -13.30 -7.17
C GLU A 75 1.10 -14.55 -8.04
N LEU A 76 1.99 -14.50 -9.04
CA LEU A 76 2.34 -15.65 -9.88
C LEU A 76 3.06 -16.75 -9.08
N LEU A 77 3.94 -16.36 -8.15
CA LEU A 77 4.65 -17.29 -7.27
C LEU A 77 3.71 -17.94 -6.23
N ASN A 78 2.71 -17.21 -5.75
CA ASN A 78 1.74 -17.69 -4.76
C ASN A 78 0.65 -18.62 -5.35
N ASN A 79 0.46 -18.63 -6.67
CA ASN A 79 -0.56 -19.43 -7.35
C ASN A 79 -0.08 -20.80 -7.87
N THR A 80 1.11 -21.26 -7.48
CA THR A 80 1.52 -22.65 -7.76
C THR A 80 0.96 -23.60 -6.70
N ALA A 81 -0.33 -23.94 -6.83
CA ALA A 81 -0.86 -25.20 -6.33
C ALA A 81 -1.21 -26.08 -7.56
N PRO A 82 -0.81 -27.37 -7.58
CA PRO A 82 -0.88 -28.21 -8.76
C PRO A 82 -2.26 -28.82 -8.91
N ASP A 83 -2.90 -28.69 -10.07
CA ASP A 83 -3.90 -29.68 -10.47
C ASP A 83 -4.05 -29.81 -12.00
N SER A 84 -3.42 -30.85 -12.53
CA SER A 84 -4.07 -31.71 -13.52
C SER A 84 -3.42 -33.10 -13.45
N GLY A 85 -4.01 -33.94 -12.59
CA GLY A 85 -4.19 -35.37 -12.78
C GLY A 85 -3.00 -36.22 -13.22
N LEU A 86 -2.28 -36.80 -12.26
CA LEU A 86 -1.91 -38.22 -12.32
C LEU A 86 -2.09 -38.85 -10.93
N ILE A 87 -2.97 -39.84 -10.85
CA ILE A 87 -3.30 -40.62 -9.65
C ILE A 87 -2.10 -41.48 -9.25
N THR A 88 -1.69 -41.46 -7.97
CA THR A 88 -1.21 -42.66 -7.26
C THR A 88 -1.49 -42.54 -5.75
N GLN A 89 -2.10 -43.60 -5.21
CA GLN A 89 -2.58 -43.81 -3.84
C GLN A 89 -1.49 -44.01 -2.78
N ASN A 90 -1.93 -43.97 -1.51
CA ASN A 90 -1.33 -44.41 -0.23
C ASN A 90 -0.62 -43.27 0.54
N GLY A 91 -0.92 -42.91 1.79
CA GLY A 91 -1.84 -43.40 2.82
C GLY A 91 -1.32 -42.93 4.21
N ILE A 92 -2.26 -42.60 5.12
CA ILE A 92 -2.15 -42.69 6.60
C ILE A 92 -1.56 -41.49 7.41
N SER A 93 -2.52 -40.74 8.01
CA SER A 93 -2.67 -40.38 9.45
C SER A 93 -1.95 -39.20 10.14
N GLY A 94 -2.76 -38.40 10.86
CA GLY A 94 -2.45 -37.67 12.11
C GLY A 94 -2.74 -36.15 12.04
N HIS A 95 -3.91 -35.62 12.45
CA HIS A 95 -4.24 -35.05 13.79
C HIS A 95 -3.10 -34.16 14.37
N GLU A 96 -3.25 -32.93 14.88
CA GLU A 96 -4.39 -32.11 15.30
C GLU A 96 -3.92 -30.70 15.74
N ASN A 97 -4.80 -29.71 15.53
CA ASN A 97 -5.13 -28.47 16.25
C ASN A 97 -4.16 -27.80 17.27
N GLY A 98 -4.12 -26.47 17.23
CA GLY A 98 -3.58 -25.62 18.29
C GLY A 98 -3.97 -24.14 18.16
N GLU A 99 -5.24 -23.84 18.46
CA GLU A 99 -5.80 -22.52 18.79
C GLU A 99 -5.03 -21.87 19.96
N ILE A 100 -5.00 -20.53 20.05
CA ILE A 100 -5.36 -19.70 21.25
C ILE A 100 -4.87 -18.24 21.06
N LYS A 101 -5.77 -17.27 20.82
CA LYS A 101 -6.45 -16.29 21.73
C LYS A 101 -5.77 -14.92 21.87
N GLU A 102 -6.42 -13.95 21.24
CA GLU A 102 -6.88 -12.64 21.77
C GLU A 102 -6.65 -12.38 23.26
N ASN A 103 -6.13 -11.19 23.59
CA ASN A 103 -6.51 -10.43 24.80
C ASN A 103 -6.35 -8.93 24.53
N ALA A 104 -7.40 -8.18 24.88
CA ALA A 104 -7.56 -6.75 24.74
C ALA A 104 -6.92 -5.93 25.90
N GLU A 105 -6.93 -4.62 25.68
CA GLU A 105 -6.57 -3.38 26.43
C GLU A 105 -6.99 -3.33 27.94
N PRO A 106 -6.84 -2.25 28.77
CA PRO A 106 -6.55 -0.83 28.43
C PRO A 106 -5.92 0.13 29.49
N LEU A 107 -5.92 1.43 29.14
CA LEU A 107 -6.03 2.69 29.93
C LEU A 107 -4.87 3.20 30.81
N GLY A 108 -4.66 4.52 30.73
CA GLY A 108 -3.84 5.31 31.65
C GLY A 108 -3.80 6.79 31.31
N GLU A 109 -4.94 7.47 31.45
CA GLU A 109 -5.06 8.93 31.46
C GLU A 109 -4.25 9.53 32.62
N HIS A 110 -3.64 10.71 32.41
CA HIS A 110 -3.43 11.67 33.48
C HIS A 110 -3.32 13.09 32.93
N GLU A 111 -4.45 13.81 32.96
CA GLU A 111 -4.44 15.25 33.20
C GLU A 111 -4.00 15.52 34.64
N SER A 112 -3.22 16.59 34.84
CA SER A 112 -3.39 17.47 36.00
C SER A 112 -2.73 18.82 35.73
N ASN A 113 -3.58 19.84 35.82
CA ASN A 113 -3.28 21.26 35.88
C ASN A 113 -2.48 21.62 37.16
N ASP A 114 -1.67 22.68 37.11
CA ASP A 114 -1.82 23.91 37.91
C ASP A 114 -0.50 24.69 38.12
N THR A 115 -0.54 25.96 37.70
CA THR A 115 -0.28 27.20 38.46
C THR A 115 0.92 27.29 39.42
N ALA A 116 1.85 28.22 39.12
CA ALA A 116 2.22 29.38 39.95
C ALA A 116 3.27 30.26 39.26
#